data_AF-A0A7V8ZNJ3-F1
#
_entry.id   AF-A0A7V8ZNJ3-F1
#
_cell.length_a   1.000
_cell.length_b   1.000
_cell.length_c   1.000
_cell.angle_alpha   90.00
_cell.angle_beta   90.00
_cell.angle_gamma   90.00
#
_symmetry.space_group_name_H-M   'P 1'
#
loop_
_entity.id
_entity.type
_entity.pdbx_description
1 polymer ?
#
loop_
_entity_poly.entity_id
_entity_poly.type
_entity_poly.pdbx_seq_one_letter_code
_entity_poly.pdbx_strand_id
1 'polypeptide(L)'
;MAFDFDTWAHLAKHDKDEFERRRQAAVEQLIASAPPASQRRLRGLQFRIDMERRRAVTPLGACVRISEMMWDSVFELHDALNGLPKKPSPSGDGTSAIILQLREP
;
A
#
# COMPACT_ATOMS: atom_id res chain seq x y z
N MET A 1 6.15 -4.32 -23.16
CA MET A 1 7.07 -3.18 -23.11
C MET A 1 8.02 -3.43 -21.95
N ALA A 2 9.34 -3.46 -22.18
CA ALA A 2 10.29 -3.68 -21.09
C ALA A 2 10.39 -2.43 -20.22
N PHE A 3 10.45 -2.59 -18.89
CA PHE A 3 10.70 -1.50 -17.97
C PHE A 3 12.17 -1.09 -18.06
N ASP A 4 12.45 0.16 -18.42
CA ASP A 4 13.81 0.69 -18.52
C ASP A 4 14.27 1.24 -17.17
N PHE A 5 15.04 0.45 -16.43
CA PHE A 5 15.50 0.84 -15.10
C PHE A 5 16.43 2.06 -15.10
N ASP A 6 17.34 2.15 -16.07
CA ASP A 6 18.38 3.18 -16.10
C ASP A 6 17.79 4.57 -16.28
N THR A 7 16.78 4.69 -17.16
CA THR A 7 16.06 5.96 -17.36
C THR A 7 15.35 6.42 -16.08
N TRP A 8 14.68 5.51 -15.37
CA TRP A 8 13.96 5.86 -14.14
C TRP A 8 14.92 6.18 -12.98
N ALA A 9 16.05 5.47 -12.89
CA ALA A 9 17.09 5.73 -11.91
C ALA A 9 17.78 7.08 -12.14
N HIS A 10 18.06 7.43 -13.40
CA HIS A 10 18.56 8.76 -13.76
C HIS A 10 17.55 9.84 -13.36
N LEU A 11 16.28 9.66 -13.71
CA LEU A 11 15.23 10.61 -13.38
C LEU A 11 15.10 10.83 -11.86
N ALA A 12 15.10 9.77 -11.06
CA ALA A 12 15.03 9.86 -9.59
C ALA A 12 16.20 10.66 -8.96
N LYS A 13 17.37 10.66 -9.60
CA LYS A 13 18.56 11.39 -9.12
C LYS A 13 18.55 12.86 -9.51
N HIS A 14 18.06 13.16 -10.72
CA HIS A 14 18.21 14.49 -11.34
C HIS A 14 16.94 15.34 -11.30
N ASP A 15 15.75 14.71 -11.31
CA ASP A 15 14.46 15.40 -11.29
C ASP A 15 13.40 14.52 -10.58
N LYS A 16 13.26 14.76 -9.27
CA LYS A 16 12.37 13.99 -8.39
C LYS A 16 10.89 14.25 -8.70
N ASP A 17 10.54 15.46 -9.13
CA ASP A 17 9.16 15.84 -9.38
C ASP A 17 8.65 15.19 -10.67
N GLU A 18 9.46 15.21 -11.73
CA GLU A 18 9.16 14.50 -12.97
C GLU A 18 9.13 12.98 -12.76
N PHE A 19 10.02 12.44 -11.92
CA PHE A 19 9.96 11.03 -11.52
C PHE A 19 8.62 10.68 -10.88
N GLU A 20 8.17 11.44 -9.88
CA GLU A 20 6.93 11.16 -9.17
C GLU A 20 5.71 11.31 -10.10
N ARG A 21 5.73 12.29 -11.00
CA ARG A 21 4.70 12.47 -12.03
C ARG A 21 4.62 11.25 -12.96
N ARG A 22 5.76 10.78 -13.47
CA ARG A 22 5.81 9.58 -14.33
C ARG A 22 5.37 8.33 -13.58
N ARG A 23 5.77 8.19 -12.31
CA ARG A 23 5.34 7.07 -11.45
C ARG A 23 3.83 7.02 -11.34
N GLN A 24 3.18 8.15 -11.03
CA GLN A 24 1.72 8.23 -10.93
C GLN A 24 1.03 7.92 -12.26
N ALA A 25 1.56 8.44 -13.38
CA ALA A 25 1.02 8.13 -14.70
C ALA A 25 1.11 6.63 -15.04
N ALA A 26 2.24 5.98 -14.74
CA ALA A 26 2.42 4.54 -14.98
C ALA A 26 1.46 3.70 -14.12
N VAL A 27 1.24 4.08 -12.86
CA VAL A 27 0.28 3.42 -11.97
C VAL A 27 -1.15 3.61 -12.48
N GLU A 28 -1.55 4.83 -12.86
CA GLU A 28 -2.92 5.05 -13.35
C GLU A 28 -3.17 4.29 -14.66
N GLN A 29 -2.18 4.22 -15.55
CA GLN A 29 -2.27 3.39 -16.76
C GLN A 29 -2.49 1.91 -16.42
N LEU A 30 -1.76 1.37 -15.44
CA LEU A 30 -1.94 0.00 -14.97
C LEU A 30 -3.37 -0.21 -14.44
N ILE A 31 -3.86 0.70 -13.59
CA ILE A 31 -5.21 0.62 -13.01
C ILE A 31 -6.27 0.72 -14.11
N ALA A 32 -6.12 1.64 -15.05
CA ALA A 32 -7.06 1.85 -16.15
C ALA A 32 -7.11 0.64 -17.11
N SER A 33 -5.98 -0.06 -17.30
CA SER A 33 -5.91 -1.27 -18.12
C SER A 33 -6.54 -2.51 -17.47
N ALA A 34 -6.77 -2.49 -16.16
CA ALA A 34 -7.36 -3.61 -15.43
C ALA A 34 -8.89 -3.71 -15.68
N PRO A 35 -9.48 -4.92 -15.54
CA PRO A 35 -10.93 -5.10 -15.67
C PRO A 35 -11.73 -4.15 -14.77
N PRO A 36 -12.88 -3.61 -15.21
CA PRO A 36 -13.64 -2.61 -14.46
C PRO A 36 -13.97 -3.02 -13.01
N ALA A 37 -14.25 -4.31 -12.79
CA ALA A 37 -14.54 -4.88 -11.47
C ALA A 37 -13.37 -4.75 -10.48
N SER A 38 -12.12 -4.81 -10.96
CA SER A 38 -10.92 -4.74 -10.13
C SER A 38 -10.40 -3.31 -9.93
N GLN A 39 -10.74 -2.36 -10.80
CA GLN A 39 -10.20 -1.00 -10.75
C GLN A 39 -10.47 -0.29 -9.41
N ARG A 40 -11.68 -0.42 -8.86
CA ARG A 40 -12.03 0.17 -7.56
C ARG A 40 -11.11 -0.34 -6.45
N ARG A 41 -10.87 -1.65 -6.42
CA ARG A 41 -9.99 -2.28 -5.42
C ARG A 41 -8.53 -1.85 -5.61
N LEU A 42 -8.06 -1.77 -6.85
CA LEU A 42 -6.70 -1.31 -7.16
C LEU A 42 -6.46 0.15 -6.76
N ARG A 43 -7.43 1.05 -6.99
CA ARG A 43 -7.33 2.44 -6.51
C ARG A 43 -7.25 2.53 -4.99
N GLY A 44 -8.03 1.71 -4.28
CA GLY A 44 -7.95 1.62 -2.82
C GLY A 44 -6.58 1.12 -2.34
N LEU A 45 -6.01 0.12 -3.01
CA LEU A 45 -4.66 -0.37 -2.70
C LEU A 45 -3.60 0.70 -2.98
N GLN A 46 -3.69 1.39 -4.12
CA GLN A 46 -2.78 2.48 -4.46
C GLN A 46 -2.82 3.61 -3.42
N PHE A 47 -4.02 3.99 -2.96
CA PHE A 47 -4.16 4.97 -1.88
C PHE A 47 -3.45 4.53 -0.60
N ARG A 48 -3.59 3.25 -0.20
CA ARG A 48 -2.90 2.71 0.97
C ARG A 48 -1.37 2.77 0.81
N ILE A 49 -0.86 2.40 -0.36
CA ILE A 49 0.58 2.47 -0.69
C ILE A 49 1.06 3.93 -0.61
N ASP A 50 0.32 4.88 -1.17
CA ASP A 50 0.68 6.30 -1.13
C ASP A 50 0.68 6.84 0.30
N MET A 51 -0.26 6.42 1.16
CA MET A 51 -0.25 6.78 2.57
C MET A 51 0.95 6.21 3.31
N GLU A 52 1.32 4.96 3.04
CA GLU A 52 2.50 4.34 3.65
C GLU A 52 3.79 5.07 3.25
N ARG A 53 3.93 5.42 1.96
CA ARG A 53 5.04 6.24 1.46
C ARG A 53 5.12 7.60 2.13
N ARG A 54 3.98 8.26 2.38
CA ARG A 54 3.92 9.58 3.04
C ARG A 54 4.23 9.51 4.53
N ARG A 55 3.85 8.42 5.20
CA ARG A 55 4.06 8.22 6.64
C ARG A 55 5.48 7.78 6.98
N ALA A 56 6.14 7.08 6.07
CA ALA A 56 7.49 6.60 6.30
C ALA A 56 8.50 7.75 6.44
N VAL A 57 9.37 7.63 7.45
CA VAL A 57 10.44 8.61 7.71
C VAL A 57 11.51 8.57 6.62
N THR A 58 11.71 7.41 5.98
CA THR A 58 12.71 7.22 4.94
C THR A 58 12.16 6.41 3.76
N PRO A 59 12.69 6.59 2.54
CA PRO A 59 12.29 5.80 1.36
C PRO A 59 12.45 4.29 1.56
N LEU A 60 13.52 3.87 2.25
CA LEU A 60 13.75 2.46 2.58
C LEU A 60 12.70 1.96 3.57
N GLY A 61 12.32 2.77 4.57
CA GLY A 61 11.22 2.45 5.48
C GLY A 61 9.92 2.20 4.72
N ALA A 62 9.57 3.07 3.76
CA ALA A 62 8.41 2.85 2.91
C ALA A 62 8.51 1.54 2.12
N CYS A 63 9.69 1.22 1.57
CA CYS A 63 9.92 -0.02 0.83
C CYS A 63 9.68 -1.26 1.70
N VAL A 64 10.21 -1.28 2.93
CA VAL A 64 10.01 -2.39 3.86
C VAL A 64 8.52 -2.57 4.16
N ARG A 65 7.81 -1.49 4.49
CA ARG A 65 6.37 -1.53 4.80
C ARG A 65 5.51 -1.99 3.63
N ILE A 66 5.82 -1.54 2.42
CA ILE A 66 5.15 -2.01 1.21
C ILE A 66 5.45 -3.50 0.98
N SER A 67 6.67 -3.96 1.24
CA SER A 67 7.00 -5.39 1.11
C SER A 67 6.25 -6.26 2.12
N GLU A 68 6.06 -5.78 3.35
CA GLU A 68 5.23 -6.44 4.37
C GLU A 68 3.77 -6.57 3.88
N MET A 69 3.19 -5.51 3.32
CA MET A 69 1.83 -5.56 2.75
C MET A 69 1.70 -6.60 1.61
N MET A 70 2.75 -6.78 0.80
CA MET A 70 2.77 -7.80 -0.25
C MET A 70 2.82 -9.20 0.37
N TRP A 71 3.67 -9.42 1.38
CA TRP A 71 3.76 -10.68 2.10
C TRP A 71 2.45 -11.05 2.81
N ASP A 72 1.79 -10.09 3.44
CA ASP A 72 0.47 -10.29 4.06
C ASP A 72 -0.53 -10.85 3.04
N SER A 73 -0.54 -10.30 1.81
CA SER A 73 -1.42 -10.77 0.74
C SER A 73 -1.09 -12.20 0.29
N VAL A 74 0.18 -12.57 0.28
CA VAL A 74 0.63 -13.94 -0.03
C VAL A 74 0.21 -14.91 1.07
N PHE A 75 0.35 -14.53 2.34
CA PHE A 75 -0.10 -15.34 3.46
C PHE A 75 -1.62 -15.51 3.47
N GLU A 76 -2.38 -14.44 3.21
CA GLU A 76 -3.84 -14.53 3.06
C GLU A 76 -4.23 -15.52 1.95
N LEU A 77 -3.53 -15.50 0.81
CA LEU A 77 -3.76 -16.46 -0.27
C LEU A 77 -3.39 -17.88 0.14
N HIS A 78 -2.23 -18.08 0.77
CA HIS A 78 -1.78 -19.37 1.28
C HIS A 78 -2.80 -19.97 2.24
N ASP A 79 -3.31 -19.18 3.19
CA ASP A 79 -4.28 -19.62 4.17
C ASP A 79 -5.61 -19.99 3.51
N ALA A 80 -6.08 -19.18 2.55
CA ALA A 80 -7.29 -19.46 1.78
C ALA A 80 -7.19 -20.76 0.97
N LEU A 81 -6.03 -21.04 0.37
CA LEU A 81 -5.78 -22.27 -0.39
C LEU A 81 -5.71 -23.51 0.49
N ASN A 82 -5.19 -23.37 1.71
CA ASN A 82 -5.04 -24.48 2.67
C ASN A 82 -6.21 -24.61 3.65
N GLY A 83 -7.25 -23.77 3.52
CA GLY A 83 -8.42 -23.78 4.41
C GLY A 83 -8.10 -23.37 5.85
N LEU A 84 -7.00 -22.63 6.07
CA LEU A 84 -6.61 -22.14 7.38
C LEU A 84 -7.47 -20.92 7.77
N PRO A 85 -7.80 -20.76 9.06
CA PRO A 85 -8.57 -19.61 9.52
C PRO A 85 -7.80 -18.32 9.26
N LYS A 86 -8.47 -17.32 8.68
CA LYS A 86 -7.88 -16.01 8.41
C LYS A 86 -7.37 -15.40 9.71
N LYS A 87 -6.06 -15.12 9.80
CA LYS A 87 -5.50 -14.35 10.91
C LYS A 87 -6.15 -12.96 10.92
N PRO A 88 -6.61 -12.43 12.08
CA PRO A 88 -7.11 -11.07 12.14
C PRO A 88 -6.00 -10.13 11.66
N SER A 89 -6.26 -9.43 10.55
CA SER A 89 -5.39 -8.38 10.06
C SER A 89 -5.17 -7.37 11.19
N PRO A 90 -3.96 -6.84 11.41
CA PRO A 90 -3.75 -5.73 12.33
C PRO A 90 -4.38 -4.48 11.71
N SER A 91 -5.70 -4.38 11.76
CA SER A 91 -6.39 -3.10 11.80
C SER A 91 -5.76 -2.33 12.95
N GLY A 92 -5.36 -1.08 12.69
CA GLY A 92 -4.76 -0.21 13.68
C GLY A 92 -5.77 0.19 14.76
N ASP A 93 -6.17 -0.76 15.60
CA ASP A 93 -6.97 -0.54 16.81
C ASP A 93 -6.02 -0.11 17.95
N GLY A 94 -5.33 1.00 17.70
CA GLY A 94 -4.86 1.85 18.78
C GLY A 94 -6.03 2.73 19.19
N THR A 95 -6.86 2.22 20.10
CA THR A 95 -7.67 2.92 21.13
C THR A 95 -9.03 2.24 21.28
N SER A 96 -9.06 1.12 22.01
CA SER A 96 -10.25 0.81 22.81
C SER A 96 -10.35 1.87 23.90
N ALA A 97 -11.07 2.97 23.64
CA ALA A 97 -11.44 3.92 24.68
C ALA A 97 -12.50 3.24 25.54
N ILE A 98 -12.13 2.86 26.77
CA ILE A 98 -13.11 2.44 27.78
C ILE A 98 -13.80 3.72 28.26
N ILE A 99 -15.10 3.84 28.02
CA ILE A 99 -15.91 4.91 28.61
C ILE A 99 -16.03 4.62 30.11
N LEU A 100 -15.26 5.34 30.93
CA LEU A 100 -15.45 5.37 32.38
C LEU A 100 -16.69 6.23 32.67
N GLN A 101 -17.77 5.61 33.13
CA GLN A 101 -18.93 6.35 33.62
C GLN A 101 -18.54 7.07 34.92
N LEU A 102 -18.50 8.39 34.87
CA LEU A 102 -18.41 9.24 36.04
C LEU A 102 -19.68 9.03 36.87
N ARG A 103 -19.50 8.50 38.08
CA ARG A 103 -20.57 8.44 39.08
C ARG A 103 -20.91 9.86 39.50
N GLU A 104 -22.12 10.30 39.20
CA GLU A 104 -22.66 11.58 39.66
C GLU A 104 -22.79 11.62 41.20
N PRO A 105 -22.70 12.81 41.82
CA PRO A 105 -22.47 12.99 43.27
C PRO A 105 -23.56 12.43 44.19
#